data_AF-S3BX51-F1
#
_entry.id   AF-S3BX51-F1
#
_cell.length_a   1.000
_cell.length_b   1.000
_cell.length_c   1.000
_cell.angle_alpha   90.00
_cell.angle_beta   90.00
_cell.angle_gamma   90.00
#
_symmetry.space_group_name_H-M   'P 1'
#
loop_
_entity.id
_entity.type
_entity.pdbx_description
1 polymer ?
#
loop_
_entity_poly.entity_id
_entity_poly.type
_entity_poly.pdbx_seq_one_letter_code
_entity_poly.pdbx_strand_id
1 'polypeptide(L)'
;MVRLFICILLLGICAAQYQLWLGRASWSRLSELRVVLNTQREENESLRRTNEALQAEFNSLANNQDAIEERARRELNMVKPNEILFRIETTEEAARKSDAAASMPDVDAPDIAAGAKPTFTPKKSDLYSAPKNQRAPKARDRRQ
;
A
#
# COMPACT_ATOMS: atom_id res chain seq x y z
N MET A 1 10.80 14.08 76.73
CA MET A 1 11.40 14.83 75.59
C MET A 1 12.01 13.88 74.56
N VAL A 2 13.12 13.17 74.85
CA VAL A 2 13.84 12.34 73.85
C VAL A 2 13.02 11.18 73.25
N ARG A 3 12.19 10.50 74.05
CA ARG A 3 11.34 9.38 73.57
C ARG A 3 10.33 9.80 72.49
N LEU A 4 9.76 11.00 72.61
CA LEU A 4 8.82 11.56 71.63
C LEU A 4 9.52 11.87 70.30
N PHE A 5 10.75 12.40 70.37
CA PHE A 5 11.57 12.69 69.20
C PHE A 5 11.93 11.41 68.43
N ILE A 6 12.27 10.34 69.15
CA ILE A 6 12.54 9.02 68.57
C ILE A 6 11.29 8.45 67.88
N CYS A 7 10.11 8.57 68.49
CA CYS A 7 8.85 8.12 67.88
C CYS A 7 8.52 8.87 66.59
N ILE A 8 8.71 10.19 66.55
CA ILE A 8 8.49 11.01 65.35
C ILE A 8 9.49 10.63 64.25
N LEU A 9 10.75 10.43 64.60
CA LEU A 9 11.79 10.00 63.65
C LEU A 9 11.48 8.62 63.06
N LEU A 10 11.05 7.67 63.90
CA LEU A 10 10.61 6.34 63.46
C LEU A 10 9.40 6.42 62.53
N LEU A 11 8.42 7.26 62.86
CA LEU A 11 7.23 7.46 62.02
C LEU A 11 7.61 8.01 60.63
N GLY A 12 8.53 8.98 60.58
CA GLY A 12 9.05 9.53 59.32
C GLY A 12 9.79 8.49 58.48
N ILE A 13 10.61 7.65 59.12
CA ILE A 13 11.30 6.54 58.44
C ILE A 13 10.30 5.52 57.91
N CYS A 14 9.30 5.12 58.71
CA CYS A 14 8.25 4.21 58.26
C CYS A 14 7.45 4.77 57.08
N ALA A 15 7.10 6.06 57.10
CA ALA A 15 6.41 6.72 55.99
C ALA A 15 7.26 6.73 54.71
N ALA A 16 8.56 7.00 54.83
CA ALA A 16 9.49 6.96 53.69
C ALA A 16 9.63 5.54 53.11
N GLN A 17 9.71 4.51 53.97
CA GLN A 17 9.74 3.11 53.52
C GLN A 17 8.46 2.71 52.81
N TYR A 18 7.30 3.16 53.32
CA TYR A 18 6.00 2.91 52.69
C TYR A 18 5.89 3.62 51.33
N GLN A 19 6.38 4.86 51.24
CA GLN A 19 6.44 5.60 49.98
C GLN A 19 7.42 4.96 48.99
N LEU A 20 8.47 4.28 49.43
CA LEU A 20 9.39 3.58 48.55
C LEU A 20 8.77 2.30 47.96
N TRP A 21 7.91 1.62 48.73
CA TRP A 21 7.19 0.42 48.28
C TRP A 21 5.98 0.73 47.41
N LEU A 22 5.20 1.77 47.74
CA LEU A 22 3.96 2.14 47.03
C LEU A 22 4.08 3.36 46.12
N GLY A 23 5.16 4.13 46.21
CA GLY A 23 5.34 5.36 45.45
C GLY A 23 5.70 5.13 43.99
N ARG A 24 5.83 6.23 43.24
CA ARG A 24 5.95 6.30 41.76
C ARG A 24 7.04 5.43 41.13
N ALA A 25 7.95 4.86 41.91
CA ALA A 25 8.98 3.89 41.52
C ALA A 25 8.63 2.43 41.91
N SER A 26 7.34 2.11 42.10
CA SER A 26 6.88 0.77 42.44
C SER A 26 7.37 -0.23 41.40
N TRP A 27 8.02 -1.30 41.85
CA TRP A 27 8.57 -2.36 41.02
C TRP A 27 7.51 -2.98 40.09
N SER A 28 6.24 -3.00 40.54
CA SER A 28 5.10 -3.47 39.74
C SER A 28 4.86 -2.62 38.49
N ARG A 29 5.10 -1.30 38.55
CA ARG A 29 4.92 -0.42 37.39
C ARG A 29 6.04 -0.62 36.37
N LEU A 30 7.25 -0.88 36.86
CA LEU A 30 8.39 -1.17 36.01
C LEU A 30 8.23 -2.52 35.29
N SER A 31 7.65 -3.54 35.94
CA SER A 31 7.36 -4.82 35.29
C SER A 31 6.27 -4.67 34.23
N GLU A 32 5.18 -3.97 34.54
CA GLU A 32 4.11 -3.69 33.57
C GLU A 32 4.63 -2.91 32.36
N LEU A 33 5.43 -1.85 32.59
CA LEU A 33 6.01 -1.07 31.50
C LEU A 33 7.03 -1.88 30.67
N ARG A 34 7.79 -2.79 31.28
CA ARG A 34 8.66 -3.72 30.56
C ARG A 34 7.87 -4.69 29.69
N VAL A 35 6.73 -5.19 30.17
CA VAL A 35 5.85 -6.07 29.39
C VAL A 35 5.33 -5.32 28.17
N VAL A 36 4.77 -4.12 28.35
CA VAL A 36 4.26 -3.29 27.23
C VAL A 36 5.36 -2.94 26.22
N LEU A 37 6.56 -2.66 26.71
CA LEU A 37 7.70 -2.35 25.84
C LEU A 37 8.18 -3.57 25.04
N ASN A 38 8.11 -4.77 25.61
CA ASN A 38 8.43 -6.01 24.90
C ASN A 38 7.38 -6.32 23.83
N THR A 39 6.08 -6.20 24.15
CA THR A 39 5.02 -6.47 23.16
C THR A 39 5.10 -5.49 21.98
N GLN A 40 5.36 -4.21 22.25
CA GLN A 40 5.54 -3.21 21.20
C GLN A 40 6.78 -3.48 20.34
N ARG A 41 7.86 -4.00 20.92
CA ARG A 41 9.07 -4.37 20.17
C ARG A 41 8.82 -5.57 19.26
N GLU A 42 8.13 -6.60 19.74
CA GLU A 42 7.76 -7.77 18.94
C GLU A 42 6.89 -7.37 17.74
N GLU A 43 5.88 -6.52 17.97
CA GLU A 43 5.06 -5.96 16.89
C GLU A 43 5.91 -5.16 15.90
N ASN A 44 6.81 -4.30 16.39
CA ASN A 44 7.68 -3.50 15.51
C ASN A 44 8.62 -4.39 14.68
N GLU A 45 9.16 -5.46 15.26
CA GLU A 45 9.99 -6.42 14.53
C GLU A 45 9.20 -7.13 13.43
N SER A 46 7.96 -7.55 13.71
CA SER A 46 7.10 -8.16 12.68
C SER A 46 6.81 -7.20 11.53
N LEU A 47 6.55 -5.92 11.85
CA LEU A 47 6.32 -4.87 10.87
C LEU A 47 7.60 -4.56 10.07
N ARG A 48 8.77 -4.59 10.71
CA ARG A 48 10.06 -4.43 10.01
C ARG A 48 10.31 -5.56 9.02
N ARG A 49 10.15 -6.81 9.43
CA ARG A 49 10.34 -7.99 8.54
C ARG A 49 9.43 -7.93 7.31
N THR A 50 8.17 -7.56 7.50
CA THR A 50 7.22 -7.40 6.39
C THR A 50 7.59 -6.22 5.49
N ASN A 51 8.02 -5.10 6.06
CA ASN A 51 8.50 -3.97 5.27
C ASN A 51 9.73 -4.32 4.43
N GLU A 52 10.69 -5.03 5.01
CA GLU A 52 11.90 -5.51 4.32
C GLU A 52 11.54 -6.47 3.17
N ALA A 53 10.61 -7.40 3.40
CA ALA A 53 10.11 -8.30 2.35
C ALA A 53 9.45 -7.50 1.20
N LEU A 54 8.55 -6.57 1.53
CA LEU A 54 7.88 -5.72 0.55
C LEU A 54 8.86 -4.82 -0.21
N GLN A 55 9.91 -4.32 0.44
CA GLN A 55 10.97 -3.57 -0.24
C GLN A 55 11.76 -4.44 -1.19
N ALA A 56 12.08 -5.68 -0.81
CA ALA A 56 12.75 -6.62 -1.69
C ALA A 56 11.89 -6.98 -2.92
N GLU A 57 10.59 -7.21 -2.71
CA GLU A 57 9.63 -7.40 -3.79
C GLU A 57 9.55 -6.16 -4.68
N PHE A 58 9.41 -4.96 -4.10
CA PHE A 58 9.37 -3.72 -4.87
C PHE A 58 10.65 -3.54 -5.70
N ASN A 59 11.82 -3.77 -5.11
CA ASN A 59 13.09 -3.68 -5.82
C ASN A 59 13.19 -4.74 -6.93
N SER A 60 12.67 -5.96 -6.69
CA SER A 60 12.58 -6.99 -7.73
C SER A 60 11.64 -6.58 -8.87
N LEU A 61 10.46 -6.02 -8.57
CA LEU A 61 9.51 -5.54 -9.57
C LEU A 61 10.05 -4.33 -10.34
N ALA A 62 10.71 -3.39 -9.65
CA ALA A 62 11.32 -2.22 -10.25
C ALA A 62 12.48 -2.59 -11.17
N ASN A 63 13.27 -3.61 -10.82
CA ASN A 63 14.35 -4.12 -11.66
C ASN A 63 13.83 -5.00 -12.82
N ASN A 64 12.65 -5.62 -12.68
CA ASN A 64 11.94 -6.31 -13.75
C ASN A 64 11.08 -5.35 -14.62
N GLN A 65 11.47 -4.08 -14.74
CA GLN A 65 10.86 -3.16 -15.72
C GLN A 65 10.92 -3.70 -17.14
N ASP A 66 11.90 -4.55 -17.46
CA ASP A 66 12.01 -5.26 -18.74
C ASP A 66 10.76 -6.08 -19.07
N ALA A 67 10.13 -6.73 -18.08
CA ALA A 67 8.92 -7.51 -18.30
C ALA A 67 7.71 -6.62 -18.64
N ILE A 68 7.65 -5.43 -18.04
CA ILE A 68 6.62 -4.43 -18.32
C ILE A 68 6.86 -3.79 -19.69
N GLU A 69 8.12 -3.50 -20.03
CA GLU A 69 8.53 -2.95 -21.33
C GLU A 69 8.27 -3.96 -22.46
N GLU A 70 8.60 -5.23 -22.26
CA GLU A 70 8.30 -6.33 -23.19
C GLU A 70 6.78 -6.44 -23.43
N ARG A 71 5.97 -6.35 -22.37
CA ARG A 71 4.50 -6.38 -22.49
C ARG A 71 3.96 -5.15 -23.22
N ALA A 72 4.45 -3.95 -22.89
CA ALA A 72 4.05 -2.71 -23.56
C ALA A 72 4.42 -2.71 -25.05
N ARG A 73 5.59 -3.26 -25.40
CA ARG A 73 6.04 -3.42 -26.80
C ARG A 73 5.22 -4.47 -27.56
N ARG A 74 4.85 -5.58 -26.91
CA ARG A 74 4.07 -6.67 -27.53
C ARG A 74 2.60 -6.30 -27.72
N GLU A 75 1.94 -5.82 -26.67
CA GLU A 75 0.47 -5.62 -26.67
C GLU A 75 0.06 -4.22 -27.16
N LEU A 76 0.80 -3.17 -26.80
CA LEU A 76 0.40 -1.78 -27.05
C LEU A 76 1.15 -1.15 -28.22
N ASN A 77 2.06 -1.88 -28.87
CA ASN A 77 2.97 -1.37 -29.91
C ASN A 77 3.69 -0.08 -29.47
N MET A 78 3.98 0.07 -28.18
CA MET A 78 4.69 1.25 -27.67
C MET A 78 6.16 1.19 -28.09
N VAL A 79 6.66 2.29 -28.64
CA VAL A 79 8.05 2.46 -29.09
C VAL A 79 8.64 3.73 -28.48
N LYS A 80 9.89 3.69 -28.02
CA LYS A 80 10.58 4.87 -27.47
C LYS A 80 10.97 5.85 -28.59
N PRO A 81 11.13 7.16 -28.28
CA PRO A 81 11.64 8.12 -29.26
C PRO A 81 13.03 7.67 -29.75
N ASN A 82 13.22 7.61 -31.08
CA ASN A 82 14.45 7.15 -31.76
C ASN A 82 14.72 5.63 -31.79
N GLU A 83 13.70 4.78 -31.62
CA GLU A 83 13.83 3.32 -31.77
C GLU A 83 13.05 2.81 -33.01
N ILE A 84 13.58 1.81 -33.71
CA ILE A 84 12.92 1.12 -34.83
C ILE A 84 12.62 -0.32 -34.40
N LEU A 85 11.33 -0.64 -34.22
CA LEU A 85 10.88 -1.98 -33.80
C LEU A 85 10.66 -2.89 -35.02
N PHE A 86 11.42 -3.98 -35.12
CA PHE A 86 11.20 -5.02 -36.14
C PHE A 86 10.36 -6.15 -35.54
N ARG A 87 9.16 -6.37 -36.08
CA ARG A 87 8.30 -7.50 -35.74
C ARG A 87 8.39 -8.56 -36.84
N ILE A 88 8.85 -9.75 -36.48
CA ILE A 88 8.87 -10.89 -37.38
C ILE A 88 7.58 -11.68 -37.11
N GLU A 89 6.59 -11.51 -37.98
CA GLU A 89 5.34 -12.28 -37.90
C GLU A 89 5.54 -13.64 -38.57
N THR A 90 5.00 -14.69 -37.97
CA THR A 90 5.00 -16.02 -38.58
C THR A 90 3.92 -16.10 -39.67
N THR A 91 4.12 -16.97 -40.68
CA THR A 91 3.15 -17.13 -41.78
C THR A 91 1.73 -17.46 -41.28
N GLU A 92 1.60 -18.18 -40.17
CA GLU A 92 0.31 -18.51 -39.55
C GLU A 92 -0.36 -17.30 -38.88
N GLU A 93 0.41 -16.40 -38.27
CA GLU A 93 -0.11 -15.17 -37.66
C GLU A 93 -0.56 -14.17 -38.72
N ALA A 94 0.19 -14.06 -39.82
CA ALA A 94 -0.20 -13.25 -40.97
C ALA A 94 -1.52 -13.73 -41.57
N ALA A 95 -1.71 -15.06 -41.71
CA ALA A 95 -2.96 -15.65 -42.19
C ALA A 95 -4.14 -15.38 -41.23
N ARG A 96 -3.94 -15.56 -39.91
CA ARG A 96 -4.97 -15.20 -38.90
C ARG A 96 -5.35 -13.73 -38.96
N LYS A 97 -4.40 -12.84 -39.22
CA LYS A 97 -4.65 -11.40 -39.30
C LYS A 97 -5.40 -11.03 -40.57
N SER A 98 -5.12 -11.67 -41.71
CA SER A 98 -5.93 -11.49 -42.93
C SER A 98 -7.34 -12.04 -42.77
N ASP A 99 -7.51 -13.17 -42.09
CA ASP A 99 -8.82 -13.75 -41.80
C ASP A 99 -9.62 -12.86 -40.82
N ALA A 100 -8.95 -12.33 -39.79
CA ALA A 100 -9.55 -11.38 -38.86
C ALA A 100 -9.92 -10.05 -39.54
N ALA A 101 -9.08 -9.56 -40.46
CA ALA A 101 -9.39 -8.38 -41.27
C ALA A 101 -10.56 -8.61 -42.23
N ALA A 102 -10.67 -9.81 -42.81
CA ALA A 102 -11.79 -10.19 -43.68
C ALA A 102 -13.11 -10.41 -42.91
N SER A 103 -13.02 -10.78 -41.63
CA SER A 103 -14.16 -10.92 -40.71
C SER A 103 -14.56 -9.59 -40.05
N MET A 104 -13.69 -8.58 -40.12
CA MET A 104 -13.98 -7.26 -39.58
C MET A 104 -15.04 -6.57 -40.44
N PRO A 105 -16.10 -6.00 -39.85
CA PRO A 105 -17.09 -5.25 -40.61
C PRO A 105 -16.41 -4.10 -41.36
N ASP A 106 -16.83 -3.83 -42.60
CA ASP A 106 -16.35 -2.68 -43.37
C ASP A 106 -16.67 -1.40 -42.59
N VAL A 107 -15.62 -0.78 -42.07
CA VAL A 107 -15.70 0.45 -41.26
C VAL A 107 -15.84 1.68 -42.17
N ASP A 108 -15.40 1.57 -43.43
CA ASP A 108 -15.40 2.65 -44.42
C ASP A 108 -16.75 2.75 -45.15
N ALA A 109 -17.45 1.62 -45.31
CA ALA A 109 -18.84 1.56 -45.80
C ALA A 109 -19.77 0.91 -44.77
N PRO A 110 -20.11 1.64 -43.68
CA PRO A 110 -20.99 1.09 -42.67
C PRO A 110 -22.41 0.95 -43.25
N ASP A 111 -23.00 -0.25 -43.15
CA ASP A 111 -24.39 -0.53 -43.58
C ASP A 111 -25.41 0.10 -42.60
N ILE A 112 -25.38 1.43 -42.53
CA ILE A 112 -26.22 2.24 -41.64
C ILE A 112 -27.27 2.93 -42.50
N ALA A 113 -28.53 2.53 -42.34
CA ALA A 113 -29.66 3.23 -42.94
C ALA A 113 -29.62 4.72 -42.57
N ALA A 114 -29.77 5.61 -43.56
CA ALA A 114 -29.73 7.05 -43.35
C ALA A 114 -30.74 7.47 -42.26
N GLY A 115 -30.24 8.03 -41.16
CA GLY A 115 -31.04 8.45 -40.00
C GLY A 115 -31.10 7.45 -38.84
N ALA A 116 -30.35 6.34 -38.89
CA ALA A 116 -30.23 5.43 -37.76
C ALA A 116 -29.62 6.13 -36.53
N LYS A 117 -30.11 5.77 -35.34
CA LYS A 117 -29.59 6.27 -34.07
C LYS A 117 -28.17 5.71 -33.86
N PRO A 118 -27.23 6.49 -33.31
CA PRO A 118 -25.90 5.97 -33.01
C PRO A 118 -26.01 4.77 -32.05
N THR A 119 -25.35 3.67 -32.41
CA THR A 119 -25.33 2.41 -31.64
C THR A 119 -24.76 2.59 -30.24
N PHE A 120 -23.90 3.60 -30.05
CA PHE A 120 -23.27 3.90 -28.78
C PHE A 120 -23.58 5.35 -28.36
N THR A 121 -24.24 5.50 -27.22
CA THR A 121 -24.44 6.79 -26.55
C THR A 121 -23.67 6.77 -25.23
N PRO A 122 -22.49 7.41 -25.14
CA PRO A 122 -21.74 7.40 -23.88
C PRO A 122 -22.51 8.16 -22.79
N LYS A 123 -22.72 7.53 -21.63
CA LYS A 123 -23.22 8.22 -20.43
C LYS A 123 -22.05 8.81 -19.65
N LYS A 124 -22.22 10.02 -19.10
CA LYS A 124 -21.19 10.66 -18.26
C LYS A 124 -20.76 9.83 -17.05
N SER A 125 -21.65 8.97 -16.53
CA SER A 125 -21.35 8.04 -15.42
C SER A 125 -20.33 6.97 -15.78
N ASP A 126 -20.22 6.62 -17.06
CA ASP A 126 -19.43 5.47 -17.51
C ASP A 126 -17.96 5.89 -17.75
N LEU A 127 -17.70 7.20 -17.81
CA LEU A 127 -16.36 7.78 -17.98
C LEU A 127 -15.55 7.76 -16.67
N TYR A 128 -16.19 7.61 -15.50
CA TYR A 128 -15.53 7.66 -14.19
C TYR A 128 -16.02 6.54 -13.26
N SER A 129 -15.17 5.52 -13.05
CA SER A 129 -15.39 4.52 -12.00
C SER A 129 -14.66 4.95 -10.73
N ALA A 130 -15.40 5.55 -9.79
CA ALA A 130 -14.87 5.81 -8.45
C ALA A 130 -15.00 4.53 -7.59
N PRO A 131 -13.90 3.98 -7.05
CA PRO A 131 -13.98 2.79 -6.20
C PRO A 131 -14.77 3.11 -4.92
N LYS A 132 -15.78 2.27 -4.64
CA LYS A 132 -16.77 2.45 -3.56
C LYS A 132 -16.19 2.56 -2.14
N ASN A 133 -14.91 2.24 -1.96
CA ASN A 133 -14.25 2.07 -0.68
C ASN A 133 -13.00 2.94 -0.47
N GLN A 134 -12.75 3.96 -1.30
CA GLN A 134 -11.74 4.96 -0.99
C GLN A 134 -12.20 5.85 0.18
N ARG A 135 -11.93 5.39 1.41
CA ARG A 135 -11.92 6.28 2.58
C ARG A 135 -10.69 7.16 2.46
N ALA A 136 -10.88 8.46 2.30
CA ALA A 136 -9.80 9.42 2.39
C ALA A 136 -9.03 9.19 3.71
N PRO A 137 -7.69 9.16 3.70
CA PRO A 137 -6.91 9.02 4.92
C PRO A 137 -7.30 10.14 5.88
N LYS A 138 -7.57 9.78 7.15
CA LYS A 138 -7.91 10.75 8.19
C LYS A 138 -6.76 11.77 8.26
N ALA A 139 -7.08 13.04 8.03
CA ALA A 139 -6.10 14.12 8.03
C ALA A 139 -5.24 14.00 9.30
N ARG A 140 -3.94 13.80 9.12
CA ARG A 140 -2.98 13.74 10.22
C ARG A 140 -2.98 15.12 10.85
N ASP A 141 -3.59 15.25 12.03
CA ASP A 141 -3.52 16.46 12.84
C ASP A 141 -2.05 16.73 13.12
N ARG A 142 -1.48 17.68 12.37
CA ARG A 142 -0.11 18.13 12.55
C ARG A 142 -0.11 19.06 13.76
N ARG A 143 -0.28 18.49 14.95
CA ARG A 143 0.03 19.20 16.20
C ARG A 143 1.51 19.03 16.51
N GLN A 144 2.06 20.16 16.94
CA GLN A 144 3.47 20.50 17.15
C GLN A 144 4.19 19.55 18.08
#